data_AF-A0A2P7V3U0-F1
#
_entry.id   AF-A0A2P7V3U0-F1
#
_cell.length_a   1.000
_cell.length_b   1.000
_cell.length_c   1.000
_cell.angle_alpha   90.00
_cell.angle_beta   90.00
_cell.angle_gamma   90.00
#
_symmetry.space_group_name_H-M   'P 1'
#
loop_
_entity.id
_entity.type
_entity.pdbx_description
1 polymer ?
#
loop_
_entity_poly.entity_id
_entity_poly.type
_entity_poly.pdbx_seq_one_letter_code
_entity_poly.pdbx_strand_id
1 'polypeptide(L)' 'MKSTGVVRKIDNLGRVVLPKELRNIFDIPEGTPMEVFVNNNQIILKKYEPGCALCGSVEDVQPHKTGKLVCKACL' A
#
# COMPACT_ATOMS: atom_id res chain seq x y z
N MET A 1 10.45 -12.86 8.82
CA MET A 1 9.27 -12.20 9.45
C MET A 1 9.75 -11.56 10.75
N LYS A 2 9.69 -10.23 10.90
CA LYS A 2 10.02 -9.57 12.17
C LYS A 2 8.73 -9.40 12.95
N SER A 3 8.59 -10.08 14.08
CA SER A 3 7.44 -9.91 14.97
C SER A 3 7.68 -8.70 15.86
N THR A 4 6.78 -7.72 15.81
CA THR A 4 6.83 -6.54 16.68
C THR A 4 6.17 -6.83 18.03
N GLY A 5 5.43 -7.94 18.17
CA GLY A 5 4.74 -8.32 19.40
C GLY A 5 3.60 -7.38 19.82
N VAL A 6 3.23 -6.40 18.98
CA VAL A 6 2.21 -5.40 19.32
C VAL A 6 0.82 -5.93 19.01
N VAL A 7 -0.02 -6.05 20.03
CA VAL A 7 -1.43 -6.43 19.91
C VAL A 7 -2.31 -5.18 20.03
N ARG A 8 -3.31 -5.06 19.16
CA ARG A 8 -4.31 -4.00 19.19
C ARG A 8 -5.71 -4.58 19.05
N LYS A 9 -6.65 -4.04 19.83
CA LYS A 9 -8.07 -4.35 19.65
C LYS A 9 -8.60 -3.62 18.42
N ILE A 10 -9.57 -4.23 17.77
CA ILE A 10 -10.37 -3.60 16.72
C ILE A 10 -11.32 -2.60 17.39
N ASP A 11 -11.52 -1.44 16.78
CA ASP A 11 -12.49 -0.47 17.28
C ASP A 11 -13.94 -0.88 16.94
N ASN A 12 -14.91 -0.05 17.35
CA ASN A 12 -16.33 -0.30 17.10
C ASN A 12 -16.73 -0.27 15.61
N LEU A 13 -15.86 0.23 14.73
CA LEU A 13 -16.10 0.33 13.29
C LEU A 13 -15.33 -0.72 12.48
N GLY A 14 -14.60 -1.63 13.15
CA GLY A 14 -13.82 -2.65 12.45
C GLY A 14 -12.41 -2.22 12.05
N ARG A 15 -11.91 -1.07 12.53
CA ARG A 15 -10.59 -0.54 12.16
C ARG A 15 -9.52 -1.00 13.16
N VAL A 16 -8.28 -1.13 12.67
CA VAL A 16 -7.09 -1.37 13.50
C VAL A 16 -6.14 -0.18 13.42
N VAL A 17 -5.61 0.22 14.57
CA VAL A 17 -4.67 1.35 14.64
C VAL A 17 -3.24 0.87 14.44
N LEU A 18 -2.53 1.46 13.47
CA LEU A 18 -1.10 1.24 13.29
C LEU A 18 -0.30 2.09 14.29
N PRO A 19 0.58 1.49 15.13
CA PRO A 19 1.46 2.22 16.04
C PRO A 19 2.27 3.31 15.33
N LYS A 20 2.56 4.40 16.04
CA LYS A 20 3.26 5.57 15.45
C LYS A 20 4.68 5.20 15.02
N GLU A 21 5.32 4.28 15.74
CA GLU A 21 6.66 3.77 15.44
C GLU A 21 6.70 3.08 14.08
N LEU A 22 5.70 2.23 13.78
CA LEU A 22 5.62 1.56 12.47
C LEU A 22 5.33 2.57 11.37
N ARG A 23 4.46 3.55 11.60
CA ARG A 23 4.21 4.61 10.63
C ARG A 23 5.47 5.40 10.31
N ASN A 24 6.31 5.71 11.29
CA ASN A 24 7.56 6.42 11.06
C ASN A 24 8.58 5.55 10.30
N ILE A 25 8.76 4.28 10.70
CA ILE A 25 9.71 3.37 10.05
C ILE A 25 9.35 3.12 8.58
N PHE A 26 8.06 3.00 8.29
CA PHE A 26 7.56 2.76 6.94
C PHE A 26 7.16 4.04 6.20
N ASP A 27 7.38 5.22 6.78
CA ASP A 27 7.02 6.52 6.21
C ASP A 27 5.55 6.57 5.70
N ILE A 28 4.61 6.31 6.61
CA ILE A 28 3.16 6.29 6.34
C ILE A 28 2.52 7.49 7.05
N PRO A 29 2.58 8.69 6.47
CA PRO A 29 1.87 9.85 6.99
C PRO A 29 0.35 9.69 6.87
N GLU A 30 -0.38 10.58 7.54
CA GLU A 30 -1.84 10.64 7.43
C GLU A 30 -2.28 10.83 5.97
N GLY A 31 -3.34 10.13 5.57
CA GLY A 31 -3.87 10.18 4.20
C GLY A 31 -3.11 9.30 3.18
N THR A 32 -2.04 8.60 3.58
CA THR A 32 -1.33 7.68 2.68
C THR A 32 -2.28 6.57 2.20
N PRO A 33 -2.46 6.39 0.88
CA PRO A 33 -3.27 5.31 0.36
C PRO A 33 -2.55 3.97 0.58
N MET A 34 -3.29 2.99 1.08
CA MET A 34 -2.77 1.65 1.40
C MET A 34 -3.62 0.60 0.71
N GLU A 35 -2.98 -0.40 0.13
CA GLU A 35 -3.63 -1.61 -0.36
C GLU A 35 -3.69 -2.67 0.74
N VAL A 36 -4.81 -3.38 0.76
CA VAL A 36 -5.06 -4.49 1.68
C VAL A 36 -5.13 -5.77 0.87
N PHE A 37 -4.21 -6.68 1.15
CA PHE A 37 -4.17 -8.02 0.57
C PHE A 37 -4.53 -9.06 1.61
N VAL A 38 -5.18 -10.14 1.16
CA VAL A 38 -5.46 -11.32 1.98
C VAL A 38 -4.62 -12.47 1.46
N ASN A 39 -3.81 -13.07 2.33
CA ASN A 39 -3.04 -14.26 2.02
C ASN A 39 -3.29 -15.31 3.09
N ASN A 40 -4.02 -16.38 2.74
CA ASN A 40 -4.51 -17.39 3.67
C ASN A 40 -5.26 -16.74 4.84
N ASN A 41 -4.73 -16.86 6.06
CA ASN A 41 -5.27 -16.26 7.28
C ASN A 41 -4.54 -14.98 7.73
N GLN A 42 -3.85 -14.31 6.82
CA GLN A 42 -3.08 -13.10 7.11
C GLN A 42 -3.58 -11.92 6.25
N ILE A 43 -3.62 -10.75 6.88
CA ILE A 43 -3.83 -9.48 6.19
C ILE A 43 -2.46 -8.84 5.98
N ILE A 44 -2.15 -8.45 4.74
CA ILE A 44 -0.92 -7.78 4.36
C ILE A 44 -1.29 -6.36 3.90
N LEU A 45 -0.63 -5.37 4.48
CA LEU A 45 -0.79 -3.96 4.11
C LEU A 45 0.42 -3.52 3.28
N LYS A 46 0.19 -2.90 2.13
CA LYS A 46 1.23 -2.32 1.27
C LYS A 46 0.89 -0.86 0.93
N LYS A 47 1.88 0.00 0.76
CA LYS A 47 1.64 1.33 0.19
C LYS A 47 1.03 1.17 -1.20
N TYR A 48 -0.03 1.92 -1.48
CA TYR A 48 -0.60 1.94 -2.82
C TYR A 48 0.34 2.70 -3.75
N GLU A 49 0.79 2.01 -4.80
CA GLU A 49 1.59 2.59 -5.86
C GLU A 49 0.74 2.56 -7.14
N PRO A 50 0.36 3.73 -7.69
CA PRO A 50 -0.42 3.76 -8.92
C PRO A 50 0.40 3.15 -10.07
N GLY A 51 -0.05 2.00 -10.56
CA GLY A 51 0.56 1.30 -11.69
C GLY A 51 0.19 1.90 -13.05
N CYS A 52 0.66 1.22 -14.10
CA CYS A 52 0.36 1.52 -15.49
C CYS A 52 -1.16 1.51 -15.71
N ALA A 53 -1.70 2.58 -16.29
CA ALA A 53 -3.12 2.72 -16.56
C ALA A 53 -3.68 1.71 -17.57
N LEU A 54 -2.82 0.95 -18.27
CA LEU A 54 -3.19 -0.05 -19.26
C LEU A 54 -3.13 -1.48 -18.72
N CYS A 55 -2.07 -1.84 -18.00
CA CYS A 55 -1.83 -3.21 -17.55
C CYS A 55 -1.71 -3.37 -16.03
N GLY A 56 -1.72 -2.27 -15.27
CA GLY A 56 -1.54 -2.29 -13.81
C GLY A 56 -0.11 -2.51 -13.33
N SER A 57 0.87 -2.70 -14.23
CA SER A 57 2.27 -2.88 -13.83
C SER A 57 2.81 -1.65 -13.10
N VAL A 58 3.41 -1.88 -11.94
CA VAL A 58 4.13 -0.87 -11.15
C VAL A 58 5.59 -0.72 -11.56
N GLU A 59 6.06 -1.57 -12.48
CA GLU A 59 7.44 -1.53 -12.98
C GLU A 59 7.57 -0.55 -14.14
N ASP A 60 8.65 0.26 -14.12
CA ASP A 60 9.02 1.18 -15.20
C ASP A 60 7.89 2.13 -15.65
N VAL A 61 7.00 2.52 -14.73
CA VAL A 61 5.88 3.43 -15.00
C VAL A 61 6.36 4.87 -15.16
N GLN A 62 5.96 5.51 -16.25
CA GLN A 62 6.27 6.90 -16.57
C GLN A 62 5.02 7.70 -16.92
N PRO A 63 5.02 9.04 -16.70
CA PRO A 63 3.91 9.89 -17.13
C PRO A 63 3.80 9.93 -18.66
N HIS A 64 2.66 9.49 -19.20
CA HIS A 64 2.35 9.64 -20.63
C HIS A 64 1.82 11.05 -20.93
N LYS A 65 1.79 11.45 -22.21
CA LYS A 65 1.28 12.76 -22.69
C LYS A 65 -0.15 13.08 -22.22
N THR A 66 -0.92 12.05 -21.86
CA THR A 66 -2.30 12.14 -21.35
C THR A 66 -2.38 12.38 -19.83
N GLY A 67 -1.24 12.46 -19.13
CA GLY A 67 -1.18 12.61 -17.67
C GLY A 67 -1.37 11.31 -16.87
N LYS A 68 -1.59 10.18 -17.55
CA LYS A 68 -1.68 8.85 -16.92
C LYS A 68 -0.30 8.20 -16.83
N LEU A 69 -0.05 7.42 -15.77
CA LEU A 69 1.15 6.59 -15.67
C LEU A 69 1.03 5.40 -16.61
N VAL A 70 2.05 5.15 -17.43
CA VAL A 70 2.12 4.02 -18.37
C VAL A 70 3.52 3.39 -18.28
N CYS A 71 3.61 2.07 -18.16
CA CYS A 71 4.89 1.37 -18.13
C CYS A 71 5.53 1.26 -19.50
N LYS A 72 6.85 1.07 -19.57
CA LYS A 72 7.59 0.86 -20.84
C LYS A 72 7.02 -0.26 -21.71
N ALA A 73 6.48 -1.31 -21.12
CA ALA A 73 5.88 -2.42 -21.87
C ALA A 73 4.55 -2.05 -22.58
N CYS A 74 3.91 -0.96 -22.16
CA CYS A 74 2.64 -0.48 -22.72
C CYS A 74 2.76 0.90 -23.38
N LEU A 75 3.98 1.44 -23.48
CA LEU A 75 4.30 2.66 -24.23
C LEU A 75 4.24 2.42 -25.74
#